data_AF-A0A2P2BZ38-F1
#
_entry.id   AF-A0A2P2BZ38-F1
#
_cell.length_a   1.000
_cell.length_b   1.000
_cell.length_c   1.000
_cell.angle_alpha   90.00
_cell.angle_beta   90.00
_cell.angle_gamma   90.00
#
_symmetry.space_group_name_H-M   'P 1'
#
loop_
_entity.id
_entity.type
_entity.pdbx_description
1 polymer ?
#
loop_
_entity_poly.entity_id
_entity_poly.type
_entity_poly.pdbx_seq_one_letter_code
_entity_poly.pdbx_strand_id
1 'polypeptide(L)'
;MRLLGVLGGMSWTSTATYYRLLNEAVRDRLGGLHSARLLLHSVDFDEVSRLQHDEDWPATADILVEAAQGLKAAGAGVLLLATNTMHKVADEIEAGAGLPLLHIADAAAASLGAPGSSASDCSPPPSPWSRTSTPGGCAPRASTASCRGPRTGPRCTGSSTTSSAATWSPTPLARPSGR
;
A
#
# COMPACT_ATOMS: atom_id res chain seq x y z
N MET A 1 -19.29 12.49 -13.12
CA MET A 1 -18.30 11.55 -12.55
C MET A 1 -18.61 10.14 -13.02
N ARG A 2 -17.61 9.42 -13.52
CA ARG A 2 -17.70 7.97 -13.83
C ARG A 2 -17.81 7.17 -12.52
N LEU A 3 -18.45 6.00 -12.56
CA LEU A 3 -18.52 5.07 -11.44
C LEU A 3 -17.19 4.29 -11.36
N LEU A 4 -16.48 4.43 -10.24
CA LEU A 4 -15.18 3.80 -10.02
C LEU A 4 -15.38 2.47 -9.29
N GLY A 5 -14.86 1.38 -9.85
CA GLY A 5 -14.74 0.10 -9.17
C GLY A 5 -13.43 0.06 -8.39
N VAL A 6 -13.48 -0.27 -7.11
CA VAL A 6 -12.33 -0.40 -6.22
C VAL A 6 -12.20 -1.86 -5.83
N LEU A 7 -11.06 -2.47 -6.17
CA LEU A 7 -10.62 -3.75 -5.65
C LEU A 7 -9.80 -3.49 -4.39
N GLY A 8 -10.32 -3.88 -3.24
CA GLY A 8 -9.72 -3.62 -1.94
C GLY A 8 -9.76 -4.85 -1.04
N GLY A 9 -9.49 -4.63 0.24
CA GLY A 9 -9.39 -5.71 1.23
C GLY A 9 -7.97 -6.25 1.41
N MET A 10 -6.96 -5.70 0.73
CA MET A 10 -5.57 -6.24 0.70
C MET A 10 -4.49 -5.29 1.23
N SER A 11 -4.57 -4.80 2.47
CA SER A 11 -5.56 -5.09 3.51
C SER A 11 -6.71 -4.07 3.54
N TRP A 12 -7.79 -4.38 4.27
CA TRP A 12 -8.95 -3.49 4.40
C TRP A 12 -8.61 -2.10 4.96
N THR A 13 -7.57 -1.98 5.80
CA THR A 13 -7.17 -0.69 6.41
C THR A 13 -6.66 0.29 5.36
N SER A 14 -5.91 -0.19 4.37
CA SER A 14 -5.47 0.62 3.23
C SER A 14 -6.66 1.06 2.38
N THR A 15 -7.61 0.16 2.15
CA THR A 15 -8.84 0.43 1.37
C THR A 15 -9.70 1.52 2.02
N ALA A 16 -9.81 1.54 3.35
CA ALA A 16 -10.50 2.62 4.07
C ALA A 16 -9.87 3.99 3.80
N THR A 17 -8.53 4.04 3.67
CA THR A 17 -7.81 5.26 3.32
C THR A 17 -8.12 5.72 1.90
N TYR A 18 -8.13 4.81 0.93
CA TYR A 18 -8.53 5.13 -0.45
C TYR A 18 -9.96 5.68 -0.52
N TYR A 19 -10.92 5.04 0.15
CA TYR A 19 -12.30 5.50 0.20
C TYR A 19 -12.40 6.94 0.71
N ARG A 20 -11.71 7.24 1.82
CA ARG A 20 -11.69 8.59 2.40
C ARG A 20 -11.12 9.61 1.42
N LEU A 21 -9.93 9.35 0.88
CA LEU A 21 -9.22 10.28 -0.01
C LEU A 21 -9.99 10.54 -1.31
N LEU A 22 -10.64 9.52 -1.88
CA LEU A 22 -11.47 9.67 -3.07
C LEU A 22 -12.66 10.62 -2.83
N ASN A 23 -13.32 10.47 -1.68
CA ASN A 23 -14.44 11.34 -1.31
C ASN A 23 -13.99 12.76 -1.01
N GLU A 24 -12.89 12.92 -0.26
CA GLU A 24 -12.28 14.24 0.01
C GLU A 24 -11.93 14.94 -1.31
N ALA A 25 -11.26 14.26 -2.24
CA ALA A 25 -10.89 14.83 -3.53
C ALA A 25 -12.09 15.27 -4.38
N VAL A 26 -13.20 14.53 -4.34
CA VAL A 26 -14.44 14.91 -5.04
C VAL A 26 -15.09 16.12 -4.39
N ARG A 27 -15.21 16.13 -3.06
CA ARG A 27 -15.73 17.27 -2.31
C ARG A 27 -14.91 18.52 -2.59
N ASP A 28 -13.58 18.43 -2.58
CA ASP A 28 -12.70 19.58 -2.75
C ASP A 28 -12.77 20.16 -4.18
N ARG A 29 -13.07 19.32 -5.18
CA ARG A 29 -13.23 19.74 -6.58
C ARG A 29 -14.61 20.29 -6.93
N LEU A 30 -15.68 19.70 -6.38
CA LEU A 30 -17.06 20.01 -6.74
C LEU A 30 -17.80 20.86 -5.69
N GLY A 31 -17.27 20.94 -4.47
CA GLY A 31 -17.87 21.67 -3.36
C GLY A 31 -19.10 21.00 -2.74
N GLY A 32 -19.71 21.69 -1.77
CA GLY A 32 -20.96 21.28 -1.14
C GLY A 32 -20.89 19.91 -0.47
N LEU A 33 -21.89 19.07 -0.77
CA LEU A 33 -22.04 17.71 -0.24
C LEU A 33 -21.74 16.62 -1.29
N HIS A 34 -20.94 16.96 -2.31
CA HIS A 34 -20.55 16.00 -3.34
C HIS A 34 -19.61 14.92 -2.79
N SER A 35 -19.86 13.67 -3.18
CA SER A 35 -19.09 12.48 -2.82
C SER A 35 -18.75 11.65 -4.05
N ALA A 36 -17.74 10.79 -3.93
CA ALA A 36 -17.31 9.92 -5.02
C ALA A 36 -18.34 8.82 -5.27
N ARG A 37 -18.58 8.50 -6.55
CA ARG A 37 -19.40 7.36 -6.95
C ARG A 37 -18.51 6.12 -7.03
N LEU A 38 -18.66 5.22 -6.06
CA LEU A 38 -17.78 4.06 -5.87
C LEU A 38 -18.58 2.76 -5.82
N LEU A 39 -18.03 1.70 -6.39
CA LEU A 39 -18.34 0.31 -6.07
C LEU A 39 -17.08 -0.28 -5.44
N LEU A 40 -17.21 -0.93 -4.28
CA LEU A 40 -16.08 -1.53 -3.58
C LEU A 40 -16.30 -3.04 -3.49
N HIS A 41 -15.35 -3.80 -4.02
CA HIS A 41 -15.23 -5.22 -3.74
C HIS A 41 -14.07 -5.40 -2.76
N SER A 42 -14.37 -5.87 -1.55
CA SER A 42 -13.37 -6.16 -0.54
C SER A 42 -13.20 -7.67 -0.44
N VAL A 43 -12.06 -8.18 -0.89
CA VAL A 43 -11.74 -9.61 -0.80
C VAL A 43 -11.42 -10.02 0.63
N ASP A 44 -11.47 -11.33 0.91
CA ASP A 44 -10.85 -11.89 2.10
C ASP A 44 -9.33 -11.90 1.90
N PHE A 45 -8.61 -11.20 2.78
CA PHE A 45 -7.16 -11.07 2.64
C PHE A 45 -6.42 -12.35 2.99
N ASP A 46 -7.00 -13.22 3.82
CA ASP A 46 -6.30 -14.43 4.27
C ASP A 46 -6.01 -15.36 3.09
N GLU A 47 -7.02 -15.60 2.24
CA GLU A 47 -6.91 -16.38 1.02
C GLU A 47 -5.87 -15.80 0.06
N VAL A 48 -5.99 -14.49 -0.21
CA VAL A 48 -5.11 -13.79 -1.14
C VAL A 48 -3.67 -13.70 -0.61
N SER A 49 -3.48 -13.59 0.70
CA SER A 49 -2.16 -13.59 1.33
C SER A 49 -1.50 -14.96 1.27
N ARG A 50 -2.27 -16.04 1.40
CA ARG A 50 -1.74 -17.40 1.27
C ARG A 50 -1.24 -17.67 -0.14
N LEU A 51 -2.02 -17.33 -1.17
CA LEU A 51 -1.62 -17.50 -2.56
C LEU A 51 -0.37 -16.68 -2.92
N GLN A 52 -0.27 -15.44 -2.40
CA GLN A 52 0.96 -14.65 -2.52
C GLN A 52 2.17 -15.33 -1.88
N HIS A 53 1.99 -15.93 -0.69
CA HIS A 53 3.07 -16.62 0.02
C HIS A 53 3.56 -17.84 -0.74
N ASP A 54 2.63 -18.56 -1.39
CA ASP A 54 2.89 -19.73 -2.22
C ASP A 54 3.37 -19.34 -3.64
N GLU A 55 3.51 -18.03 -3.93
CA GLU A 55 3.83 -17.45 -5.24
C GLU A 55 2.87 -17.87 -6.38
N ASP A 56 1.63 -18.25 -6.04
CA ASP A 56 0.58 -18.62 -6.99
C ASP A 56 -0.13 -17.37 -7.52
N TRP A 57 0.59 -16.64 -8.38
CA TRP A 57 0.09 -15.45 -9.06
C TRP A 57 -1.09 -15.72 -10.00
N PRO A 58 -1.14 -16.83 -10.76
CA PRO A 58 -2.31 -17.17 -11.58
C PRO A 58 -3.59 -17.30 -10.74
N ALA A 59 -3.57 -18.06 -9.63
CA ALA A 59 -4.74 -18.20 -8.79
C ALA A 59 -5.13 -16.87 -8.12
N THR A 60 -4.15 -16.05 -7.75
CA THR A 60 -4.40 -14.70 -7.22
C THR A 60 -5.09 -13.81 -8.27
N ALA A 61 -4.64 -13.89 -9.54
CA ALA A 61 -5.24 -13.14 -10.63
C ALA A 61 -6.69 -13.56 -10.89
N ASP A 62 -6.99 -14.86 -10.86
CA ASP A 62 -8.35 -15.38 -11.07
C ASP A 62 -9.36 -14.79 -10.07
N ILE A 63 -8.99 -14.77 -8.78
CA ILE A 63 -9.83 -14.17 -7.72
C ILE A 63 -10.09 -12.68 -8.00
N LEU A 64 -9.04 -11.94 -8.38
CA LEU A 64 -9.16 -10.50 -8.62
C LEU A 64 -9.90 -10.17 -9.92
N VAL A 65 -9.76 -11.02 -10.96
CA VAL A 65 -10.50 -10.92 -12.21
C VAL A 65 -11.98 -11.16 -11.96
N GLU A 66 -12.35 -12.19 -11.20
CA GLU A 66 -13.76 -12.46 -10.86
C GLU A 66 -14.38 -11.26 -10.11
N ALA A 67 -13.67 -10.74 -9.10
CA ALA A 67 -14.09 -9.54 -8.38
C ALA A 67 -14.26 -8.33 -9.31
N ALA A 68 -13.33 -8.13 -10.25
CA ALA A 68 -13.37 -7.05 -11.22
C ALA A 68 -14.53 -7.17 -12.21
N GLN A 69 -14.83 -8.39 -12.66
CA GLN A 69 -15.99 -8.69 -13.50
C GLN A 69 -17.30 -8.42 -12.77
N GLY A 70 -17.38 -8.74 -11.47
CA GLY A 70 -18.52 -8.37 -10.63
C GLY A 70 -18.72 -6.85 -10.56
N LEU A 71 -17.64 -6.08 -10.38
CA LEU A 71 -17.69 -4.61 -10.39
C LEU A 71 -18.16 -4.05 -11.74
N LYS A 72 -17.69 -4.63 -12.85
CA LYS A 72 -18.14 -4.29 -14.21
C LYS A 72 -19.64 -4.55 -14.38
N ALA A 73 -20.11 -5.73 -13.97
CA ALA A 73 -21.52 -6.10 -14.06
C ALA A 73 -22.41 -5.15 -13.24
N ALA A 74 -21.91 -4.64 -12.11
CA ALA A 74 -22.56 -3.62 -11.29
C ALA A 74 -22.48 -2.19 -11.88
N GLY A 75 -21.77 -1.99 -12.99
CA GLY A 75 -21.73 -0.73 -13.74
C GLY A 75 -20.47 0.11 -13.56
N ALA A 76 -19.40 -0.43 -12.96
CA ALA A 76 -18.11 0.26 -12.91
C ALA A 76 -17.61 0.56 -14.34
N GLY A 77 -17.13 1.79 -14.57
CA GLY A 77 -16.57 2.20 -15.86
C GLY A 77 -15.04 2.25 -15.91
N VAL A 78 -14.39 2.06 -14.76
CA VAL A 78 -12.94 2.07 -14.57
C VAL A 78 -12.63 1.38 -13.23
N LEU A 79 -11.46 0.73 -13.15
CA LEU A 79 -11.01 0.00 -11.97
C LEU A 79 -9.85 0.71 -11.26
N LEU A 80 -9.74 0.49 -9.95
CA LEU A 80 -8.64 0.92 -9.10
C LEU A 80 -8.27 -0.24 -8.15
N LEU A 81 -6.99 -0.54 -8.03
CA LEU A 81 -6.47 -1.45 -7.01
C LEU A 81 -6.01 -0.67 -5.78
N ALA A 82 -6.63 -0.93 -4.64
CA ALA A 82 -6.26 -0.34 -3.36
C ALA A 82 -5.13 -1.13 -2.66
N THR A 83 -4.07 -1.47 -3.39
CA THR A 83 -2.90 -2.19 -2.88
C THR A 83 -1.73 -2.03 -3.85
N ASN A 84 -0.48 -2.09 -3.35
CA ASN A 84 0.71 -1.94 -4.19
C ASN A 84 1.08 -3.27 -4.86
N THR A 85 1.16 -4.35 -4.08
CA THR A 85 1.72 -5.64 -4.53
C THR A 85 0.93 -6.27 -5.67
N MET A 86 -0.40 -6.17 -5.67
CA MET A 86 -1.24 -6.80 -6.68
C MET A 86 -1.18 -6.14 -8.06
N HIS A 87 -0.47 -5.03 -8.18
CA HIS A 87 -0.16 -4.50 -9.50
C HIS A 87 0.72 -5.46 -10.32
N LYS A 88 1.32 -6.48 -9.69
CA LYS A 88 2.01 -7.57 -10.40
C LYS A 88 1.09 -8.33 -11.38
N VAL A 89 -0.22 -8.38 -11.10
CA VAL A 89 -1.23 -9.04 -11.94
C VAL A 89 -2.23 -8.03 -12.54
N ALA A 90 -1.83 -6.75 -12.66
CA ALA A 90 -2.73 -5.70 -13.13
C ALA A 90 -3.18 -5.92 -14.59
N ASP A 91 -2.27 -6.38 -15.45
CA ASP A 91 -2.55 -6.60 -16.87
C ASP A 91 -3.59 -7.71 -17.06
N GLU A 92 -3.49 -8.78 -16.27
CA GLU A 92 -4.44 -9.89 -16.24
C GLU A 92 -5.81 -9.43 -15.75
N ILE A 93 -5.86 -8.57 -14.72
CA ILE A 93 -7.10 -8.00 -14.22
C ILE A 93 -7.75 -7.08 -15.26
N GLU A 94 -6.98 -6.19 -15.88
CA GLU A 94 -7.48 -5.28 -16.91
C GLU A 94 -8.02 -6.06 -18.11
N ALA A 95 -7.27 -7.04 -18.61
CA ALA A 95 -7.68 -7.89 -19.71
C ALA A 95 -8.89 -8.75 -19.36
N GLY A 96 -8.89 -9.41 -18.19
CA GLY A 96 -9.94 -10.32 -17.74
C GLY A 96 -11.25 -9.61 -17.40
N ALA A 97 -11.18 -8.40 -16.85
CA ALA A 97 -12.36 -7.57 -16.62
C ALA A 97 -12.83 -6.87 -17.91
N GLY A 98 -11.91 -6.53 -18.82
CA GLY A 98 -12.20 -5.70 -19.99
C GLY A 98 -12.70 -4.31 -19.57
N LEU A 99 -12.09 -3.73 -18.54
CA LEU A 99 -12.29 -2.37 -18.06
C LEU A 99 -10.93 -1.72 -17.84
N PRO A 100 -10.77 -0.42 -18.15
CA PRO A 100 -9.52 0.27 -17.94
C PRO A 100 -9.15 0.27 -16.44
N LEU A 101 -7.89 -0.02 -16.13
CA LEU A 101 -7.38 -0.08 -14.76
C LEU A 101 -6.43 1.09 -14.49
N LEU A 102 -6.65 1.81 -13.39
CA LEU A 102 -5.77 2.90 -12.97
C LEU A 102 -4.55 2.33 -12.25
N HIS A 103 -3.42 2.27 -12.96
CA HIS A 103 -2.18 1.74 -12.43
C HIS A 103 -1.50 2.73 -11.47
N ILE A 104 -1.11 2.28 -10.27
CA ILE A 104 -0.48 3.16 -9.28
C ILE A 104 0.87 3.72 -9.74
N ALA A 105 1.65 2.96 -10.52
CA ALA A 105 2.94 3.39 -11.03
C ALA A 105 2.80 4.59 -11.99
N ASP A 106 1.75 4.60 -12.82
CA ASP A 106 1.48 5.71 -13.74
C ASP A 106 1.11 6.97 -12.96
N ALA A 107 0.28 6.81 -11.93
CA ALA A 107 -0.09 7.92 -11.04
C ALA A 107 1.13 8.47 -10.29
N ALA A 108 2.02 7.59 -9.81
CA ALA A 108 3.27 8.00 -9.16
C ALA A 108 4.19 8.73 -10.14
N ALA A 109 4.42 8.19 -11.33
CA ALA A 109 5.25 8.81 -12.37
C ALA A 109 4.71 10.19 -12.79
N ALA A 110 3.39 10.32 -12.96
CA ALA A 110 2.75 11.59 -13.27
C ALA A 110 2.92 12.64 -12.16
N SER A 111 2.87 12.22 -10.88
CA SER A 111 3.06 13.13 -9.74
C SER A 111 4.48 13.66 -9.60
N LEU A 112 5.47 12.90 -10.08
CA LEU A 112 6.89 13.26 -10.05
C LEU A 112 7.31 14.14 -11.24
N GLY A 113 6.42 14.41 -12.20
CA GLY A 113 6.62 15.41 -13.24
C GLY A 113 7.68 15.08 -14.31
N ALA A 114 8.11 13.83 -14.44
CA ALA A 114 9.18 13.46 -15.37
C ALA A 114 8.69 12.55 -16.50
N PRO A 115 8.56 13.04 -17.75
CA PRO A 115 8.80 12.18 -18.90
C PRO A 115 10.30 11.82 -18.90
N GLY A 116 10.68 10.68 -18.31
CA GLY A 116 12.01 10.09 -18.54
C GLY A 116 12.92 9.82 -17.34
N SER A 117 12.44 9.57 -16.12
CA SER A 117 13.27 8.86 -15.14
C SER A 117 13.09 7.36 -15.33
N SER A 118 14.09 6.70 -15.92
CA SER A 118 14.17 5.24 -16.04
C SER A 118 13.90 4.56 -14.71
N ALA A 119 13.07 3.52 -14.73
CA ALA A 119 12.59 2.73 -13.57
C ALA A 119 13.69 2.01 -12.75
N SER A 120 14.96 2.34 -12.95
CA SER A 120 16.12 1.67 -12.36
C SER A 120 16.39 2.06 -10.90
N ASP A 121 15.73 3.09 -10.35
CA ASP A 121 16.08 3.63 -9.01
C ASP A 121 14.98 3.49 -7.95
N CYS A 122 13.82 2.92 -8.29
CA CYS A 122 12.79 2.56 -7.30
C CYS A 122 12.87 1.06 -7.01
N SER A 123 13.88 0.64 -6.24
CA SER A 123 13.80 -0.67 -5.58
C SER A 123 12.84 -0.56 -4.39
N PRO A 124 11.73 -1.32 -4.35
CA PRO A 124 10.95 -1.44 -3.14
C PRO A 124 11.84 -2.06 -2.04
N PRO A 125 11.65 -1.69 -0.75
CA PRO A 125 12.33 -2.39 0.33
C PRO A 125 12.00 -3.89 0.23
N PRO A 126 12.97 -4.80 0.49
CA PRO A 126 12.70 -6.22 0.43
C PRO A 126 11.52 -6.53 1.35
N SER A 127 10.56 -7.28 0.80
CA SER A 127 9.40 -7.72 1.58
C SER A 127 9.88 -8.45 2.84
N PRO A 128 9.23 -8.28 4.01
CA PRO A 128 9.63 -8.96 5.25
C PRO A 128 9.51 -10.50 5.16
N TRP A 129 9.03 -11.03 4.04
CA TRP A 129 8.84 -12.44 3.74
C TRP A 129 10.04 -13.07 3.01
N SER A 130 11.02 -12.28 2.59
CA SER A 130 12.25 -12.78 1.96
C SER A 130 13.22 -13.30 3.03
N ARG A 131 13.13 -14.60 3.34
CA ARG A 131 14.06 -15.29 4.25
C ARG A 131 15.33 -15.68 3.47
N THR A 132 16.41 -14.90 3.57
CA THR A 132 17.73 -15.36 3.14
C THR A 132 18.38 -16.16 4.25
N SER A 133 18.21 -17.48 4.18
CA SER A 133 19.01 -18.45 4.91
C SER A 133 20.35 -18.64 4.21
N THR A 134 21.45 -18.13 4.77
CA THR A 134 22.77 -18.80 4.68
C THR A 134 23.67 -18.40 5.86
N PRO A 135 24.34 -19.36 6.53
CA PRO A 135 25.19 -19.12 7.69
C PRO A 135 26.67 -18.92 7.33
N GLY A 136 27.38 -18.12 8.15
CA GLY A 136 28.82 -18.30 8.40
C GLY A 136 29.76 -17.17 7.92
N GLY A 137 30.60 -16.69 8.85
CA GLY A 137 31.99 -16.35 8.54
C GLY A 137 32.49 -14.93 8.82
N CYS A 138 33.06 -14.74 10.03
CA CYS A 138 34.24 -13.93 10.38
C CYS A 138 34.48 -12.51 9.79
N ALA A 139 34.43 -11.51 10.68
CA ALA A 139 35.33 -10.34 10.68
C ALA A 139 36.78 -10.76 11.07
N PRO A 140 37.82 -9.88 11.22
CA PRO A 140 37.89 -8.41 11.06
C PRO A 140 39.19 -7.86 10.39
N ARG A 141 39.28 -6.55 10.11
CA ARG A 141 40.41 -5.69 10.58
C ARG A 141 40.25 -4.19 10.28
N ALA A 142 40.76 -3.40 11.21
CA ALA A 142 40.84 -1.96 11.26
C ALA A 142 41.92 -1.35 10.34
N SER A 143 41.73 -0.09 9.93
CA SER A 143 42.82 0.83 9.58
C SER A 143 42.43 2.28 9.85
N THR A 144 43.36 2.98 10.49
CA THR A 144 43.35 4.35 11.01
C THR A 144 43.76 5.39 9.95
N ALA A 145 43.11 6.56 9.91
CA ALA A 145 43.68 7.87 9.53
C ALA A 145 42.64 8.97 9.84
N SER A 146 42.73 9.73 10.93
CA SER A 146 43.50 10.98 11.10
C SER A 146 43.24 12.06 10.02
N CYS A 147 42.42 13.06 10.34
CA CYS A 147 42.50 14.42 9.78
C CYS A 147 42.10 15.44 10.86
N ARG A 148 42.90 16.51 10.98
CA ARG A 148 42.95 17.44 12.12
C ARG A 148 42.62 18.87 11.63
N GLY A 149 41.42 19.39 11.98
CA GLY A 149 41.03 20.82 12.14
C GLY A 149 41.06 21.77 10.93
N PRO A 150 40.51 23.02 11.02
CA PRO A 150 40.05 23.74 12.23
C PRO A 150 38.67 24.45 12.18
N ARG A 151 38.12 24.66 13.40
CA ARG A 151 37.31 25.80 13.95
C ARG A 151 36.26 26.51 13.06
N THR A 152 34.97 26.48 13.47
CA THR A 152 34.26 27.55 14.23
C THR A 152 32.72 27.33 14.30
N GLY A 153 32.21 26.97 15.50
CA GLY A 153 30.90 27.31 16.11
C GLY A 153 29.54 26.88 15.47
N PRO A 154 28.39 26.99 16.19
CA PRO A 154 28.18 27.17 17.62
C PRO A 154 27.43 26.01 18.32
N ARG A 155 27.39 26.09 19.66
CA ARG A 155 26.70 25.23 20.62
C ARG A 155 25.22 25.02 20.31
N CYS A 156 24.74 23.80 20.52
CA CYS A 156 23.37 23.54 20.96
C CYS A 156 23.44 22.93 22.38
N THR A 157 23.18 23.77 23.38
CA THR A 157 22.82 23.34 24.73
C THR A 157 21.30 23.41 24.85
N GLY A 158 20.65 22.32 25.27
CA GLY A 158 19.21 22.29 25.47
C GLY A 158 18.77 20.94 26.02
N SER A 159 19.02 20.74 27.32
CA SER A 159 18.36 19.72 28.14
C SER A 159 16.88 20.06 28.31
N SER A 160 15.99 19.06 28.28
CA SER A 160 15.17 18.67 29.45
C SER A 160 13.96 17.77 29.10
N THR A 161 13.84 16.70 29.90
CA THR A 161 12.62 16.10 30.49
C THR A 161 11.56 15.39 29.63
N THR A 162 11.55 14.06 29.79
CA THR A 162 10.42 13.18 30.23
C THR A 162 8.97 13.55 29.86
N SER A 163 8.28 12.64 29.17
CA SER A 163 7.10 11.97 29.73
C SER A 163 6.54 10.84 28.87
N SER A 164 6.32 9.71 29.56
CA SER A 164 5.32 8.66 29.39
C SER A 164 4.92 8.14 28.01
N ALA A 165 5.29 6.88 27.81
CA ALA A 165 4.59 5.92 26.99
C ALA A 165 3.10 5.83 27.37
N ALA A 166 2.21 5.94 26.38
CA ALA A 166 0.82 5.52 26.51
C ALA A 166 0.70 4.08 26.00
N THR A 167 0.68 3.13 26.92
CA THR A 167 0.42 1.71 26.66
C THR A 167 -1.08 1.54 26.46
N TRP A 168 -1.52 1.21 25.25
CA TRP A 168 -2.91 0.80 25.00
C TRP A 168 -3.04 -0.68 25.37
N SER A 169 -3.76 -0.96 26.45
CA SER A 169 -4.20 -2.32 26.78
C SER A 169 -5.62 -2.52 26.24
N PRO A 170 -5.90 -3.59 25.49
CA PRO A 170 -7.26 -3.88 25.04
C PRO A 170 -8.11 -4.43 26.18
N THR A 171 -9.24 -3.77 26.44
CA THR A 171 -10.29 -4.26 27.35
C THR A 171 -10.98 -5.48 26.72
N PRO A 172 -11.11 -6.63 27.42
CA PRO A 172 -11.87 -7.76 26.92
C PRO A 172 -13.38 -7.45 26.97
N LEU A 173 -14.04 -7.57 25.81
CA LEU A 173 -15.50 -7.54 25.71
C LEU A 173 -16.09 -8.78 26.38
N ALA A 174 -16.83 -8.57 27.46
CA ALA A 174 -17.63 -9.59 28.12
C ALA A 174 -18.72 -10.13 27.17
N ARG A 175 -18.73 -11.44 26.92
CA ARG A 175 -19.86 -12.14 26.28
C ARG A 175 -20.99 -12.29 27.31
N PRO A 176 -22.23 -11.87 27.01
CA PRO A 176 -23.37 -12.27 27.81
C PRO A 176 -23.73 -13.73 27.51
N SER A 177 -23.97 -14.48 28.59
CA SER A 177 -24.42 -15.85 28.65
C SER A 177 -25.89 -16.01 28.25
N GLY A 178 -26.17 -17.04 27.44
CA GLY A 178 -27.40 -17.85 27.50
C GLY A 178 -28.70 -17.24 26.98
N ARG A 179 -29.26 -17.85 25.93
CA ARG A 179 -30.44 -18.73 26.01
C ARG A 179 -30.43 -19.70 24.84
#